data_AF-A0A5J4KIL1-F1
#
_entry.id   AF-A0A5J4KIL1-F1
#
_cell.length_a   1.000
_cell.length_b   1.000
_cell.length_c   1.000
_cell.angle_alpha   90.00
_cell.angle_beta   90.00
_cell.angle_gamma   90.00
#
_symmetry.space_group_name_H-M   'P 1'
#
loop_
_entity.id
_entity.type
_entity.pdbx_description
1 polymer ?
#
loop_
_entity_poly.entity_id
_entity_poly.type
_entity_poly.pdbx_seq_one_letter_code
_entity_poly.pdbx_strand_id
1 'polypeptide(L)'
;MFLIRYPANATYTDPISISRTEFDAALDQLAAADVPLVVDREQAWKDYQGWRVNYDTVLLGLAELIMAPVAPWSSDRILKDAPPIVLRWRKGKKLVEKHEWLPPSELES
;
A
#
# COMPACT_ATOMS: atom_id res chain seq x y z
N MET A 1 -10.12 -11.57 -11.33
CA MET A 1 -8.99 -11.97 -10.45
C MET A 1 -7.92 -10.89 -10.53
N PHE A 2 -7.44 -10.35 -9.40
CA PHE A 2 -6.55 -9.18 -9.38
C PHE A 2 -5.06 -9.47 -9.61
N LEU A 3 -4.64 -10.74 -9.69
CA LEU A 3 -3.27 -11.18 -10.03
C LEU A 3 -2.14 -10.52 -9.21
N ILE A 4 -2.43 -10.06 -8.00
CA ILE A 4 -1.42 -9.56 -7.07
C ILE A 4 -0.66 -10.76 -6.50
N ARG A 5 0.67 -10.72 -6.58
CA ARG A 5 1.52 -11.78 -6.03
C ARG A 5 1.34 -11.81 -4.51
N TYR A 6 1.20 -13.00 -3.95
CA TYR A 6 1.22 -13.22 -2.52
C TYR A 6 2.25 -14.32 -2.20
N PRO A 7 2.91 -14.26 -1.04
CA PRO A 7 3.81 -15.32 -0.61
C PRO A 7 2.99 -16.52 -0.11
N ALA A 8 3.03 -17.65 -0.82
CA ALA A 8 2.29 -18.85 -0.43
C ALA A 8 2.87 -19.53 0.83
N ASN A 9 4.19 -19.41 1.03
CA ASN A 9 4.93 -19.98 2.16
C ASN A 9 5.89 -18.91 2.71
N ALA A 10 5.34 -17.85 3.30
CA ALA A 10 6.13 -16.80 3.91
C ALA A 10 6.90 -17.32 5.14
N THR A 11 8.12 -16.84 5.33
CA THR A 11 8.89 -17.04 6.56
C THR A 11 8.94 -15.74 7.36
N TYR A 12 9.01 -15.83 8.69
CA TYR A 12 9.02 -14.65 9.56
C TYR A 12 10.26 -13.76 9.38
N THR A 13 11.29 -14.24 8.67
CA THR A 13 12.50 -13.50 8.33
C THR A 13 12.48 -12.86 6.95
N ASP A 14 11.47 -13.15 6.13
CA ASP A 14 11.37 -12.56 4.80
C ASP A 14 11.24 -11.03 4.89
N PRO A 15 11.75 -10.30 3.87
CA PRO A 15 11.72 -8.85 3.88
C PRO A 15 10.29 -8.31 3.73
N ILE A 16 10.03 -7.19 4.41
CA ILE A 16 8.79 -6.40 4.30
C ILE A 16 9.10 -4.98 3.85
N SER A 17 8.10 -4.25 3.37
CA SER A 17 8.25 -2.87 2.90
C SER A 17 8.45 -1.82 4.01
N ILE A 18 8.29 -2.20 5.28
CA ILE A 18 8.48 -1.31 6.43
C ILE A 18 9.87 -1.55 7.02
N SER A 19 10.62 -0.48 7.24
CA SER A 19 11.91 -0.56 7.92
C SER A 19 11.75 -0.62 9.43
N ARG A 20 12.77 -1.14 10.13
CA ARG A 20 12.83 -1.11 11.59
C ARG A 20 12.71 0.31 12.14
N THR A 21 13.38 1.27 11.50
CA THR A 21 13.34 2.68 11.92
C THR A 21 11.94 3.28 11.83
N GLU A 22 11.17 2.98 10.78
CA GLU A 22 9.78 3.43 10.66
C GLU A 22 8.90 2.83 11.76
N PHE A 23 9.11 1.55 12.09
CA PHE A 23 8.39 0.88 13.17
C PHE A 23 8.72 1.49 14.53
N ASP A 24 10.00 1.71 14.83
CA ASP A 24 10.44 2.33 16.09
C ASP A 24 9.87 3.76 16.22
N ALA A 25 9.85 4.54 15.13
CA ALA A 25 9.27 5.88 15.13
C ALA A 25 7.77 5.89 15.44
N ALA A 26 7.03 4.87 15.00
CA ALA A 26 5.62 4.73 15.36
C ALA A 26 5.42 4.27 16.81
N LEU A 27 6.29 3.39 17.33
CA LEU A 27 6.27 3.07 18.75
C LEU A 27 6.51 4.31 19.61
N ASP A 28 7.42 5.20 19.20
CA ASP A 28 7.66 6.46 19.92
C ASP A 28 6.43 7.38 19.89
N GLN A 29 5.72 7.46 18.75
CA GLN A 29 4.46 8.23 18.65
C GLN A 29 3.35 7.64 19.53
N LEU A 30 3.22 6.31 19.56
CA LEU A 30 2.23 5.62 20.39
C LEU A 30 2.54 5.79 21.88
N ALA A 31 3.81 5.69 22.28
CA ALA A 31 4.24 5.93 23.65
C ALA A 31 3.97 7.37 24.09
N ALA A 32 4.22 8.35 23.21
CA ALA A 32 3.92 9.76 23.47
C ALA A 32 2.42 10.04 23.63
N ALA A 33 1.56 9.15 23.12
CA ALA A 33 0.11 9.19 23.27
C ALA A 33 -0.39 8.28 24.42
N ASP A 34 0.50 7.84 25.32
CA ASP A 34 0.21 6.97 26.47
C ASP A 34 -0.40 5.60 26.09
N VAL A 35 -0.16 5.14 24.86
CA VAL A 35 -0.59 3.79 24.44
C VAL A 35 0.29 2.75 25.15
N PRO A 36 -0.30 1.73 25.80
CA PRO A 36 0.47 0.63 26.39
C PRO A 36 1.22 -0.16 25.31
N LEU A 37 2.54 -0.25 25.44
CA LEU A 37 3.41 -0.95 24.49
C LEU A 37 4.11 -2.15 25.13
N VAL A 38 4.48 -3.11 24.29
CA VAL A 38 5.39 -4.20 24.67
C VAL A 38 6.76 -3.60 24.99
N VAL A 39 7.32 -3.96 26.15
CA VAL A 39 8.61 -3.42 26.62
C VAL A 39 9.77 -3.85 25.74
N ASP A 40 9.78 -5.12 25.32
CA ASP A 40 10.78 -5.65 24.39
C ASP A 40 10.46 -5.24 22.95
N ARG A 41 11.06 -4.13 22.52
CA ARG A 41 10.91 -3.60 21.15
C ARG A 41 11.49 -4.55 20.09
N GLU A 42 12.49 -5.35 20.44
CA GLU A 42 13.09 -6.30 19.50
C GLU A 42 12.13 -7.47 19.23
N GLN A 43 11.50 -7.99 20.29
CA GLN A 43 10.47 -9.00 20.14
C GLN A 43 9.24 -8.45 19.40
N ALA A 44 8.80 -7.25 19.75
CA ALA A 44 7.68 -6.59 19.07
C ALA A 44 7.93 -6.42 17.57
N TRP A 45 9.16 -6.07 17.17
CA TRP A 45 9.55 -5.99 15.77
C TRP A 45 9.48 -7.35 15.07
N LYS A 46 10.04 -8.41 15.67
CA LYS A 46 10.00 -9.76 15.07
C LYS A 46 8.58 -10.26 14.89
N ASP A 47 7.73 -10.03 15.89
CA ASP A 47 6.31 -10.40 15.82
C ASP A 47 5.60 -9.60 14.72
N TYR A 48 5.83 -8.28 14.66
CA TYR A 48 5.28 -7.42 13.62
C TYR A 48 5.72 -7.88 12.23
N GLN A 49 7.02 -8.10 12.01
CA GLN A 49 7.58 -8.56 10.74
C GLN A 49 6.97 -9.92 10.35
N GLY A 50 6.93 -10.86 11.30
CA GLY A 50 6.39 -12.20 11.09
C GLY A 50 4.91 -12.21 10.71
N TRP A 51 4.13 -11.21 11.13
CA TRP A 51 2.76 -11.02 10.65
C TRP A 51 2.70 -10.28 9.32
N ARG A 52 3.43 -9.16 9.21
CA ARG A 52 3.39 -8.23 8.08
C ARG A 52 3.79 -8.90 6.77
N VAL A 53 4.75 -9.81 6.79
CA VAL A 53 5.21 -10.56 5.61
C VAL A 53 4.07 -11.24 4.84
N ASN A 54 3.05 -11.74 5.55
CA ASN A 54 1.96 -12.50 4.93
C ASN A 54 1.12 -11.67 3.96
N TYR A 55 1.06 -10.36 4.17
CA TYR A 55 0.17 -9.47 3.43
C TYR A 55 0.84 -8.21 2.88
N ASP A 56 2.14 -7.99 3.12
CA ASP A 56 2.83 -6.77 2.72
C ASP A 56 2.66 -6.46 1.22
N THR A 57 3.00 -7.43 0.36
CA THR A 57 2.86 -7.26 -1.11
C THR A 57 1.40 -7.07 -1.53
N VAL A 58 0.48 -7.81 -0.91
CA VAL A 58 -0.96 -7.75 -1.27
C VAL A 58 -1.55 -6.40 -0.87
N LEU A 59 -1.21 -5.89 0.30
CA LEU A 59 -1.65 -4.60 0.81
C LEU A 59 -1.19 -3.46 -0.11
N LEU A 60 0.09 -3.43 -0.48
CA LEU A 60 0.62 -2.39 -1.37
C LEU A 60 -0.01 -2.46 -2.77
N GLY A 61 -0.10 -3.68 -3.34
CA GLY A 61 -0.73 -3.88 -4.64
C GLY A 61 -2.21 -3.46 -4.66
N LEU A 62 -2.94 -3.72 -3.57
CA LEU A 62 -4.34 -3.33 -3.44
C LEU A 62 -4.48 -1.81 -3.29
N ALA A 63 -3.67 -1.18 -2.43
CA ALA A 63 -3.68 0.27 -2.21
C ALA A 63 -3.46 1.03 -3.52
N GLU A 64 -2.52 0.57 -4.36
CA GLU A 64 -2.30 1.15 -5.68
C GLU A 64 -3.47 0.91 -6.64
N LEU A 65 -4.01 -0.31 -6.67
CA LEU A 65 -5.09 -0.67 -7.57
C LEU A 65 -6.34 0.19 -7.37
N ILE A 66 -6.65 0.53 -6.12
CA ILE A 66 -7.84 1.30 -5.75
C ILE A 66 -7.58 2.80 -5.62
N MET A 67 -6.35 3.27 -5.88
CA MET A 67 -5.91 4.65 -5.62
C MET A 67 -6.24 5.10 -4.18
N ALA A 68 -5.86 4.28 -3.20
CA ALA A 68 -6.13 4.59 -1.80
C ALA A 68 -5.54 5.97 -1.43
N PRO A 69 -6.28 6.82 -0.68
CA PRO A 69 -5.73 8.05 -0.13
C PRO A 69 -4.43 7.78 0.61
N VAL A 70 -3.47 8.72 0.56
CA VAL A 70 -2.16 8.57 1.19
C VAL A 70 -2.30 8.30 2.69
N ALA A 71 -1.72 7.19 3.14
CA ALA A 71 -1.71 6.73 4.52
C ALA A 71 -0.38 6.03 4.84
N PRO A 72 0.18 6.21 6.05
CA PRO A 72 1.41 5.56 6.46
C PRO A 72 1.38 4.04 6.28
N TRP A 73 2.52 3.48 5.89
CA TRP A 73 2.76 2.04 5.79
C TRP A 73 1.88 1.28 4.79
N SER A 74 1.21 1.98 3.88
CA SER A 74 0.31 1.40 2.88
C SER A 74 0.39 2.18 1.57
N SER A 75 -0.45 3.19 1.37
CA SER A 75 -0.51 3.99 0.14
C SER A 75 0.54 5.11 0.05
N ASP A 76 1.34 5.31 1.10
CA ASP A 76 2.52 6.20 1.11
C ASP A 76 3.73 5.63 0.32
N ARG A 77 3.64 4.38 -0.11
CA ARG A 77 4.71 3.68 -0.82
C ARG A 77 4.14 2.85 -1.95
N ILE A 78 4.99 2.54 -2.90
CA ILE A 78 4.64 1.72 -4.07
C ILE A 78 5.31 0.35 -3.98
N LEU A 79 4.63 -0.66 -4.50
CA LEU A 79 5.17 -2.00 -4.67
C LEU A 79 6.28 -1.98 -5.73
N LYS A 80 7.53 -2.25 -5.33
CA LYS A 80 8.68 -2.21 -6.25
C LYS A 80 8.51 -3.17 -7.43
N ASP A 81 8.16 -4.42 -7.14
CA ASP A 81 7.94 -5.48 -8.13
C ASP A 81 6.44 -5.68 -8.40
N ALA A 82 5.76 -4.60 -8.77
CA ALA A 82 4.33 -4.61 -8.97
C ALA A 82 3.89 -5.58 -10.09
N PRO A 83 2.76 -6.29 -9.91
CA PRO A 83 2.24 -7.18 -10.94
C PRO A 83 1.86 -6.40 -12.21
N PRO A 84 1.87 -7.02 -13.41
CA PRO A 84 1.61 -6.35 -14.68
C PRO A 84 0.31 -5.53 -14.72
N ILE A 85 -0.72 -5.95 -13.99
CA ILE A 85 -1.99 -5.23 -13.88
C ILE A 85 -1.85 -3.88 -13.16
N VAL A 86 -1.04 -3.81 -12.11
CA VAL A 86 -0.71 -2.56 -11.40
C VAL A 86 0.19 -1.69 -12.26
N LEU A 87 1.19 -2.28 -12.94
CA LEU A 87 2.05 -1.54 -13.88
C LEU A 87 1.28 -0.94 -15.07
N ARG A 88 0.24 -1.63 -15.57
CA ARG A 88 -0.67 -1.09 -16.60
C ARG A 88 -1.39 0.16 -16.11
N TRP A 89 -1.76 0.19 -14.84
CA TRP A 89 -2.36 1.35 -14.19
C TRP A 89 -1.34 2.52 -14.12
N ARG A 90 -0.11 2.24 -13.67
CA ARG A 90 0.99 3.23 -13.61
C ARG A 90 1.42 3.82 -14.97
N LYS A 91 1.37 3.02 -16.04
CA LYS A 91 1.76 3.46 -17.41
C LYS A 91 0.74 4.41 -18.06
N GLY A 92 -0.39 4.68 -17.40
CA GLY A 92 -1.40 5.59 -17.88
C GLY A 92 -2.28 4.96 -18.96
N LYS A 93 -3.57 4.83 -18.67
CA LYS A 93 -4.49 5.37 -19.67
C LYS A 93 -4.23 6.88 -19.62
N LYS A 94 -3.97 7.51 -20.78
CA LYS A 94 -4.35 8.91 -20.93
C LYS A 94 -5.75 9.00 -20.32
N LEU A 95 -5.96 9.89 -19.35
CA LEU A 95 -7.31 10.40 -19.14
C LEU A 95 -7.80 10.73 -20.54
N VAL A 96 -8.87 10.09 -20.99
CA VAL A 96 -9.48 10.46 -22.27
C VAL A 96 -9.86 11.92 -22.06
N GLU A 97 -9.05 12.82 -22.61
CA GLU A 97 -9.29 14.24 -22.52
C GLU A 97 -10.60 14.54 -23.24
N LYS A 98 -11.47 15.23 -22.51
CA LYS A 98 -12.64 15.97 -22.98
C LYS A 98 -13.80 15.12 -23.51
N HIS A 99 -14.73 14.79 -22.61
CA HIS A 99 -16.12 15.06 -22.96
C HIS A 99 -16.26 16.58 -23.03
N GLU A 100 -16.10 17.12 -24.24
CA GLU A 100 -16.53 18.49 -24.52
C GLU A 100 -18.05 18.51 -24.28
N TRP A 101 -18.49 19.34 -23.34
CA TRP A 101 -19.91 19.53 -23.10
C TRP A 101 -20.50 20.19 -24.34
N LEU A 102 -21.35 19.46 -25.06
CA LEU A 102 -22.14 20.03 -26.16
C LEU A 102 -23.42 20.62 -25.55
N PRO A 103 -23.67 21.94 -25.69
CA PRO A 103 -24.94 22.52 -25.27
C PRO A 103 -26.10 21.86 -26.02
N PRO A 104 -27.29 21.72 -25.40
CA PRO A 104 -28.46 21.12 -26.04
C PRO A 104 -28.86 21.73 -27.38
N SER A 105 -28.44 22.98 -27.66
CA SER A 105 -28.66 23.68 -28.93
C SER A 105 -27.99 23.04 -30.14
N GLU A 106 -27.00 22.15 -29.95
CA GLU A 106 -26.28 21.47 -31.03
C GLU A 106 -26.75 20.03 -31.29
N LEU A 107 -27.79 19.56 -30.57
CA LEU A 107 -28.33 18.20 -30.72
C LEU A 107 -29.51 18.11 -31.70
N GLU A 108 -29.98 19.22 -32.25
CA GLU A 108 -31.16 19.30 -33.14
C GLU A 108 -30.83 19.92 -34.51
N SER A 109 -29.95 19.29 -35.28
CA SER A 109 -29.72 19.58 -36.71
C SER A 109 -29.77 18.33 -37.57
#